data_AF-A0A0A1CBW2-F1
#
_entry.id   AF-A0A0A1CBW2-F1
#
_cell.length_a   1.000
_cell.length_b   1.000
_cell.length_c   1.000
_cell.angle_alpha   90.00
_cell.angle_beta   90.00
_cell.angle_gamma   90.00
#
_symmetry.space_group_name_H-M   'P 1'
#
loop_
_entity.id
_entity.type
_entity.pdbx_description
1 polymer ?
#
loop_
_entity_poly.entity_id
_entity_poly.type
_entity_poly.pdbx_seq_one_letter_code
_entity_poly.pdbx_strand_id
1 'polypeptide(L)'
;MVKNSVISAISQKEGSVEFQVFNFTNKIRRLTSHLELHRKDYLSQRGLRKILGKRQRLLAYLSKKNKVRYKELIGRLDIRELKTH
;
A
#
# COMPACT_ATOMS: atom_id res chain seq x y z
N MET A 1 7.25 -17.46 -7.54
CA MET A 1 7.10 -17.92 -6.14
C MET A 1 7.81 -17.00 -5.15
N VAL A 2 7.46 -15.70 -5.07
CA VAL A 2 8.17 -14.72 -4.18
C VAL A 2 7.26 -14.12 -3.10
N LYS A 3 6.03 -14.62 -2.94
CA LYS A 3 5.00 -13.94 -2.14
C LYS A 3 5.22 -14.04 -0.62
N ASN A 4 5.99 -15.02 -0.13
CA ASN A 4 5.99 -15.38 1.29
C ASN A 4 7.14 -14.81 2.13
N SER A 5 8.26 -14.38 1.52
CA SER A 5 9.43 -13.94 2.32
C SER A 5 9.29 -12.54 2.93
N VAL A 6 8.54 -11.63 2.30
CA VAL A 6 8.31 -10.27 2.84
C VAL A 6 7.22 -10.28 3.92
N ILE A 7 6.26 -11.20 3.82
CA ILE A 7 5.14 -11.33 4.77
C ILE A 7 5.62 -11.83 6.14
N SER A 8 6.66 -12.66 6.21
CA SER A 8 7.20 -13.10 7.51
C SER A 8 7.82 -11.96 8.32
N ALA A 9 8.32 -10.90 7.66
CA ALA A 9 8.92 -9.73 8.33
C ALA A 9 7.91 -8.65 8.72
N ILE A 10 6.71 -8.64 8.11
CA ILE A 10 5.63 -7.70 8.43
C ILE A 10 4.63 -8.46 9.29
N SER A 11 4.61 -8.17 10.60
CA SER A 11 3.77 -8.81 11.61
C SER A 11 2.52 -9.48 11.02
N GLN A 12 2.52 -10.83 11.01
CA GLN A 12 1.51 -11.69 10.38
C GLN A 12 0.10 -11.59 11.01
N LYS A 13 -0.16 -10.57 11.84
CA LYS A 13 -1.48 -10.32 12.39
C LYS A 13 -2.36 -9.71 11.29
N GLU A 14 -3.20 -10.56 10.70
CA GLU A 14 -4.33 -10.13 9.87
C GLU A 14 -5.12 -9.05 10.63
N GLY A 15 -5.27 -7.88 10.00
CA GLY A 15 -5.90 -6.71 10.61
C GLY A 15 -4.95 -5.60 11.07
N SER A 16 -3.64 -5.86 11.18
CA SER A 16 -2.65 -4.79 11.42
C SER A 16 -2.62 -3.77 10.28
N VAL A 17 -2.34 -2.50 10.61
CA VAL A 17 -2.28 -1.41 9.63
C VAL A 17 -1.16 -1.68 8.61
N GLU A 18 -0.04 -2.24 9.06
CA GLU A 18 1.10 -2.62 8.21
C GLU A 18 0.71 -3.68 7.17
N PHE A 19 0.04 -4.74 7.61
CA PHE A 19 -0.41 -5.81 6.72
C PHE A 19 -1.40 -5.30 5.68
N GLN A 20 -2.34 -4.44 6.08
CA GLN A 20 -3.29 -3.81 5.15
C GLN A 20 -2.58 -2.93 4.11
N VAL A 21 -1.62 -2.10 4.53
CA VAL A 21 -0.84 -1.24 3.62
C VAL A 21 0.00 -2.08 2.65
N PHE A 22 0.61 -3.18 3.12
CA PHE A 22 1.34 -4.13 2.28
C PHE A 22 0.43 -4.74 1.20
N ASN A 23 -0.75 -5.25 1.60
CA ASN A 23 -1.71 -5.84 0.67
C ASN A 23 -2.22 -4.83 -0.37
N PHE A 24 -2.53 -3.60 0.06
CA PHE A 24 -2.91 -2.55 -0.88
C PHE A 24 -1.78 -2.18 -1.83
N THR A 25 -0.54 -2.12 -1.35
CA THR A 25 0.63 -1.82 -2.20
C THR A 25 0.84 -2.90 -3.25
N ASN A 26 0.74 -4.17 -2.89
CA ASN A 26 0.82 -5.28 -3.85
C ASN A 26 -0.33 -5.25 -4.87
N LYS A 27 -1.55 -4.94 -4.43
CA LYS A 27 -2.71 -4.82 -5.32
C LYS A 27 -2.58 -3.64 -6.28
N ILE A 28 -2.06 -2.50 -5.81
CA ILE A 28 -1.74 -1.33 -6.64
C ILE A 28 -0.73 -1.72 -7.71
N ARG A 29 0.42 -2.32 -7.34
CA ARG A 29 1.46 -2.74 -8.30
C ARG A 29 0.89 -3.63 -9.41
N ARG A 30 0.09 -4.64 -9.06
CA ARG A 30 -0.55 -5.53 -10.04
C ARG A 30 -1.55 -4.80 -10.95
N LEU A 31 -2.40 -3.95 -10.37
CA LEU A 31 -3.39 -3.18 -11.15
C LEU A 31 -2.72 -2.14 -12.06
N THR A 32 -1.63 -1.53 -11.63
CA THR A 32 -0.86 -0.59 -12.44
C THR A 32 -0.33 -1.29 -13.70
N SER A 33 0.33 -2.44 -13.56
CA SER A 33 0.81 -3.21 -14.72
C SER A 33 -0.33 -3.68 -15.64
N HIS A 34 -1.48 -4.05 -15.08
CA HIS A 34 -2.66 -4.38 -15.88
C HIS A 34 -3.17 -3.18 -16.71
N LEU A 35 -3.22 -2.00 -16.10
CA LEU A 35 -3.71 -0.77 -16.75
C LEU A 35 -2.73 -0.20 -17.78
N GLU A 36 -1.44 -0.52 -17.68
CA GLU A 36 -0.45 -0.19 -18.72
C GLU A 36 -0.79 -0.86 -20.06
N LEU A 37 -1.26 -2.11 -20.01
CA LEU A 37 -1.74 -2.87 -21.16
C LEU A 37 -3.18 -2.46 -21.55
N HIS A 38 -4.06 -2.25 -20.57
CA HIS A 38 -5.48 -1.95 -20.77
C HIS A 38 -5.82 -0.50 -20.42
N ARG A 39 -5.27 0.46 -21.18
CA ARG A 39 -5.40 1.90 -20.89
C ARG A 39 -6.84 2.45 -20.87
N LYS A 40 -7.77 1.78 -21.57
CA LYS A 40 -9.19 2.17 -21.66
C LYS A 40 -10.08 1.54 -20.58
N ASP A 41 -9.55 0.75 -19.66
CA ASP A 41 -10.34 0.21 -18.55
C ASP A 41 -10.53 1.25 -17.43
N TYR A 42 -11.54 2.09 -17.60
CA TYR A 42 -11.88 3.16 -16.65
C TYR A 42 -12.49 2.63 -15.34
N LEU A 43 -13.12 1.44 -15.35
CA LEU A 43 -13.70 0.85 -14.15
C LEU A 43 -12.60 0.37 -13.19
N SER A 44 -11.59 -0.30 -13.72
CA SER A 44 -10.41 -0.71 -12.94
C SER A 44 -9.60 0.50 -12.47
N GLN A 45 -9.45 1.55 -13.29
CA GLN A 45 -8.83 2.81 -12.86
C GLN A 45 -9.56 3.44 -11.67
N ARG A 46 -10.90 3.46 -11.69
CA ARG A 46 -11.70 3.95 -10.55
C ARG A 46 -11.47 3.09 -9.30
N GLY A 47 -11.40 1.77 -9.45
CA GLY A 47 -11.07 0.84 -8.38
C GLY A 47 -9.68 1.10 -7.79
N LEU A 48 -8.69 1.32 -8.65
CA LEU A 48 -7.31 1.64 -8.25
C LEU A 48 -7.27 2.93 -7.41
N ARG A 49 -7.95 4.00 -7.86
CA ARG A 49 -8.03 5.27 -7.10
C ARG A 49 -8.62 5.08 -5.71
N LYS A 50 -9.68 4.26 -5.59
CA LYS A 50 -10.27 3.92 -4.27
C LYS A 50 -9.28 3.21 -3.34
N ILE A 51 -8.50 2.26 -3.87
CA ILE A 51 -7.49 1.53 -3.09
C ILE A 51 -6.37 2.49 -2.66
N LEU A 52 -5.93 3.37 -3.55
CA LEU A 52 -4.87 4.34 -3.29
C LEU A 52 -5.28 5.31 -2.16
N GLY A 53 -6.51 5.82 -2.20
CA GLY A 53 -7.06 6.66 -1.12
C GLY A 53 -7.27 5.94 0.21
N LYS A 54 -7.61 4.63 0.20
CA LYS A 54 -7.63 3.81 1.43
C LYS A 54 -6.24 3.67 2.04
N ARG A 55 -5.23 3.34 1.22
CA ARG A 55 -3.83 3.21 1.67
C ARG A 55 -3.30 4.53 2.24
N GLN A 56 -3.61 5.66 1.60
CA GLN A 56 -3.19 6.99 2.07
C GLN A 56 -3.77 7.31 3.45
N ARG A 57 -5.05 7.01 3.69
CA ARG A 57 -5.68 7.22 5.00
C ARG A 57 -5.06 6.37 6.11
N LEU A 58 -4.73 5.10 5.81
CA LEU A 58 -4.04 4.21 6.76
C LEU A 58 -2.63 4.71 7.09
N LEU A 59 -1.88 5.16 6.09
CA LEU A 59 -0.55 5.75 6.29
C LEU A 59 -0.63 7.04 7.10
N ALA A 60 -1.60 7.91 6.84
CA ALA A 60 -1.83 9.12 7.63
C ALA A 60 -2.19 8.79 9.09
N TYR A 61 -3.03 7.78 9.31
CA TYR A 61 -3.34 7.28 10.66
C TYR A 61 -2.09 6.76 11.36
N LEU A 62 -1.29 5.92 10.69
CA LEU A 62 -0.06 5.37 11.26
C LEU A 62 0.96 6.47 11.59
N SER A 63 1.12 7.46 10.70
CA SER A 63 2.00 8.61 10.91
C SER A 63 1.59 9.45 12.13
N LYS A 64 0.28 9.59 12.40
CA LYS A 64 -0.22 10.29 13.59
C LYS A 64 0.00 9.48 14.87
N LYS A 65 -0.16 8.16 14.80
CA LYS A 65 -0.08 7.27 15.97
C LYS A 65 1.37 6.91 16.35
N ASN A 66 2.21 6.62 15.37
CA ASN A 66 3.60 6.23 15.59
C ASN A 66 4.46 6.56 14.35
N LYS A 67 5.26 7.63 14.46
CA LYS A 67 6.13 8.10 13.39
C LYS A 67 7.27 7.12 13.04
N VAL A 68 7.79 6.38 14.03
CA VAL A 68 8.87 5.40 13.82
C VAL A 68 8.38 4.25 12.95
N ARG A 69 7.25 3.63 13.33
CA ARG A 69 6.61 2.56 12.54
C ARG A 69 6.23 3.02 11.14
N TYR A 70 5.76 4.27 11.01
CA TYR A 70 5.47 4.85 9.71
C TYR A 70 6.72 4.92 8.82
N LYS A 71 7.83 5.49 9.32
CA LYS A 71 9.10 5.60 8.58
C LYS A 71 9.65 4.23 8.18
N GLU A 72 9.64 3.26 9.09
CA GLU A 72 10.06 1.89 8.78
C GLU A 72 9.18 1.26 7.70
N LEU A 73 7.85 1.42 7.79
CA LEU A 73 6.91 0.83 6.84
C LEU A 73 7.09 1.41 5.44
N ILE A 74 7.20 2.73 5.30
CA ILE A 74 7.39 3.35 3.98
C ILE A 74 8.74 2.99 3.37
N GLY A 75 9.79 2.88 4.19
CA GLY A 75 11.13 2.48 3.74
C GLY A 75 11.16 1.03 3.26
N ARG A 76 10.51 0.12 3.99
CA ARG A 76 10.40 -1.30 3.58
C ARG A 76 9.58 -1.51 2.32
N LEU A 77 8.54 -0.70 2.10
CA LEU A 77 7.60 -0.86 0.99
C LEU A 77 7.91 0.03 -0.22
N ASP A 78 8.95 0.85 -0.14
CA ASP A 78 9.31 1.86 -1.14
C ASP A 78 8.10 2.73 -1.53
N ILE A 79 7.46 3.31 -0.51
CA ILE A 79 6.30 4.18 -0.68
C ILE A 79 6.75 5.63 -0.53
N ARG A 80 6.38 6.47 -1.50
CA ARG A 80 6.62 7.92 -1.43
C ARG A 80 6.02 8.52 -0.16
N GLU A 81 6.81 9.37 0.50
CA GLU A 81 6.40 10.10 1.70
C GLU A 81 5.15 10.95 1.47
N LEU A 82 4.31 11.04 2.50
CA LEU A 82 3.15 11.93 2.48
C LEU A 82 3.64 13.36 2.68
N LYS A 83 3.50 14.21 1.66
CA LYS A 83 3.69 15.65 1.82
C LYS A 83 2.63 16.17 2.79
N THR A 84 3.07 16.48 4.00
CA THR A 84 2.25 17.20 4.98
C THR A 84 2.64 18.66 4.84
N HIS A 85 1.71 19.50 4.37
CA HIS A 85 1.82 20.95 4.46
C HIS A 85 1.45 21.39 5.88
#